data_AF-A0A7V8BEW4-F1
#
_entry.id   AF-A0A7V8BEW4-F1
#
_cell.length_a   1.000
_cell.length_b   1.000
_cell.length_c   1.000
_cell.angle_alpha   90.00
_cell.angle_beta   90.00
_cell.angle_gamma   90.00
#
_symmetry.space_group_name_H-M   'P 1'
#
loop_
_entity.id
_entity.type
_entity.pdbx_description
1 polymer ?
#
loop_
_entity_poly.entity_id
_entity_poly.type
_entity_poly.pdbx_seq_one_letter_code
_entity_poly.pdbx_strand_id
1 'polypeptide(L)'
;MSELPGSLRHHFRYRLFRDDFAYRNDSPSLTYEAPTAALAGKKITLAWVAATEDDQKAIEALLPKPHPDGTPIQPEELPQGLPASIRLKLEIRVNGETQATGPALTAGSEPLGAGAFTNAFDLTTWDETTDLLVAGQQSALGLSVQGVSKTQLDTLKTRLEETKAKLEAAQAAPENQRAQILQGLTAEHLTGDMLTANIWSYFAALQGQGFLASTQAAMFDRPGMSYGLFHALATPSKLYGQFTTGVKFQGVMMDIGHLRHLRWVKNDDPQAAINSNPNLTANGKTAAHNRWVAYNRMRGQYASALEGGIPERMFIDRTQCRYVDTSTTPPTVVNPNLPDCPKAISAASAIAIAQAQGQKIFTISAKNAD
;
A
#
# COMPACT_ATOMS: atom_id res chain seq x y z
N MET A 1 17.95 -29.70 -12.78
CA MET A 1 17.59 -29.38 -11.37
C MET A 1 16.24 -30.01 -11.10
N SER A 2 16.10 -30.78 -10.02
CA SER A 2 14.80 -31.32 -9.62
C SER A 2 13.97 -30.18 -9.05
N GLU A 3 12.82 -29.89 -9.67
CA GLU A 3 11.85 -28.92 -9.16
C GLU A 3 11.07 -29.53 -7.99
N LEU A 4 10.87 -28.77 -6.91
CA LEU A 4 10.00 -29.19 -5.80
C LEU A 4 8.59 -29.52 -6.33
N PRO A 5 7.95 -30.63 -5.93
CA PRO A 5 6.55 -30.89 -6.27
C PRO A 5 5.65 -29.70 -5.89
N GLY A 6 4.63 -29.40 -6.70
CA GLY A 6 3.72 -28.27 -6.45
C GLY A 6 3.03 -28.32 -5.08
N SER A 7 2.73 -29.54 -4.59
CA SER A 7 2.17 -29.79 -3.26
C SER A 7 3.09 -29.43 -2.10
N LEU A 8 4.37 -29.15 -2.35
CA LEU A 8 5.37 -28.77 -1.36
C LEU A 8 5.82 -27.31 -1.49
N ARG A 9 5.10 -26.50 -2.30
CA ARG A 9 5.41 -25.08 -2.51
C ARG A 9 4.33 -24.19 -1.91
N HIS A 10 4.78 -23.10 -1.29
CA HIS A 10 3.89 -22.02 -0.94
C HIS A 10 3.37 -21.31 -2.19
N HIS A 11 2.07 -21.06 -2.23
CA HIS A 11 1.42 -20.30 -3.29
C HIS A 11 0.86 -19.00 -2.73
N PHE A 12 0.82 -18.00 -3.60
CA PHE A 12 0.06 -16.77 -3.38
C PHE A 12 -1.12 -16.77 -4.33
N ARG A 13 -2.28 -16.34 -3.83
CA ARG A 13 -3.52 -16.22 -4.58
C ARG A 13 -4.11 -14.84 -4.35
N TYR A 14 -4.62 -14.25 -5.43
CA TYR A 14 -5.44 -13.05 -5.37
C TYR A 14 -6.75 -13.27 -6.11
N ARG A 15 -7.86 -12.95 -5.47
CA ARG A 15 -9.22 -13.14 -5.98
C ARG A 15 -9.96 -11.82 -6.00
N LEU A 16 -10.87 -11.67 -6.95
CA LEU A 16 -11.79 -10.55 -7.04
C LEU A 16 -13.22 -11.05 -6.97
N PHE A 17 -13.99 -10.52 -6.04
CA PHE A 17 -15.42 -10.76 -5.91
C PHE A 17 -16.17 -9.49 -6.27
N ARG A 18 -17.33 -9.65 -6.90
CA ARG A 18 -18.15 -8.50 -7.30
C ARG A 18 -18.63 -7.68 -6.10
N ASP A 19 -18.89 -8.36 -4.99
CA ASP A 19 -19.40 -7.82 -3.73
C ASP A 19 -19.21 -8.86 -2.59
N ASP A 20 -19.60 -8.49 -1.38
CA ASP A 20 -19.55 -9.36 -0.19
C ASP A 20 -20.44 -10.60 -0.31
N PHE A 21 -21.55 -10.53 -1.05
CA PHE A 21 -22.42 -11.69 -1.27
C PHE A 21 -21.71 -12.74 -2.13
N ALA A 22 -21.04 -12.32 -3.21
CA ALA A 22 -20.23 -13.20 -4.04
C ALA A 22 -19.06 -13.82 -3.25
N TYR A 23 -18.47 -13.07 -2.32
CA TYR A 23 -17.44 -13.58 -1.41
C TYR A 23 -17.95 -14.70 -0.50
N ARG A 24 -19.09 -14.48 0.18
CA ARG A 24 -19.68 -15.48 1.10
C ARG A 24 -20.13 -16.76 0.40
N ASN A 25 -20.46 -16.68 -0.89
CA ASN A 25 -20.81 -17.84 -1.71
C ASN A 25 -19.63 -18.44 -2.48
N ASP A 26 -18.40 -17.97 -2.22
CA ASP A 26 -17.17 -18.40 -2.89
C ASP A 26 -17.27 -18.37 -4.42
N SER A 27 -17.83 -17.29 -4.96
CA SER A 27 -18.04 -17.09 -6.39
C SER A 27 -17.13 -15.98 -6.94
N PRO A 28 -15.80 -16.21 -7.04
CA PRO A 28 -14.86 -15.21 -7.54
C PRO A 28 -15.12 -14.92 -9.02
N SER A 29 -15.02 -13.64 -9.37
CA SER A 29 -15.08 -13.16 -10.75
C SER A 29 -13.72 -13.16 -11.45
N LEU A 30 -12.64 -13.21 -10.67
CA LEU A 30 -11.27 -13.42 -11.12
C LEU A 30 -10.51 -14.16 -10.03
N THR A 31 -9.63 -15.07 -10.44
CA THR A 31 -8.66 -15.75 -9.58
C THR A 31 -7.31 -15.75 -10.29
N TYR A 32 -6.28 -15.30 -9.59
CA TYR A 32 -4.89 -15.43 -9.98
C TYR A 32 -4.14 -16.19 -8.90
N GLU A 33 -3.38 -17.20 -9.29
CA GLU A 33 -2.58 -18.02 -8.38
C GLU A 33 -1.22 -18.29 -8.99
N ALA A 34 -0.17 -18.19 -8.19
CA ALA A 34 1.17 -18.55 -8.61
C ALA A 34 2.03 -19.03 -7.43
N PRO A 35 3.07 -19.85 -7.70
CA PRO A 35 4.07 -20.17 -6.69
C PRO A 35 4.71 -18.89 -6.15
N THR A 36 4.79 -18.76 -4.83
CA THR A 36 5.29 -17.55 -4.16
C THR A 36 6.71 -17.19 -4.62
N ALA A 37 7.55 -18.21 -4.86
CA ALA A 37 8.91 -18.03 -5.37
C ALA A 37 8.95 -17.40 -6.78
N ALA A 38 7.94 -17.65 -7.62
CA ALA A 38 7.86 -17.08 -8.96
C ALA A 38 7.44 -15.60 -8.95
N LEU A 39 6.90 -15.12 -7.83
CA LEU A 39 6.47 -13.72 -7.64
C LEU A 39 7.47 -12.88 -6.85
N ALA A 40 8.39 -13.52 -6.12
CA ALA A 40 9.35 -12.83 -5.27
C ALA A 40 10.14 -11.77 -6.06
N GLY A 41 10.02 -10.50 -5.66
CA GLY A 41 10.75 -9.39 -6.26
C GLY A 41 10.20 -8.90 -7.59
N LYS A 42 9.04 -9.39 -8.02
CA LYS A 42 8.35 -8.87 -9.20
C LYS A 42 7.40 -7.75 -8.81
N LYS A 43 7.29 -6.75 -9.68
CA LYS A 43 6.21 -5.76 -9.56
C LYS A 43 4.89 -6.47 -9.83
N ILE A 44 3.92 -6.32 -8.94
CA ILE A 44 2.55 -6.79 -9.17
C ILE A 44 1.63 -5.59 -9.04
N THR A 45 0.78 -5.38 -10.04
CA THR A 45 -0.19 -4.28 -10.05
C THR A 45 -1.59 -4.81 -10.30
N LEU A 46 -2.54 -4.15 -9.64
CA LEU A 46 -3.98 -4.26 -9.88
C LEU A 46 -4.33 -3.07 -10.77
N ALA A 47 -4.33 -3.30 -12.08
CA ALA A 47 -4.49 -2.27 -13.09
C ALA A 47 -5.93 -2.23 -13.60
N TRP A 48 -6.64 -1.13 -13.35
CA TRP A 48 -7.95 -0.92 -13.97
C TRP A 48 -7.76 -0.30 -15.35
N VAL A 49 -8.24 -1.00 -16.37
CA VAL A 49 -8.15 -0.54 -17.77
C VAL A 49 -9.55 -0.46 -18.38
N ALA A 50 -9.68 0.31 -19.47
CA ALA A 50 -10.91 0.38 -20.23
C ALA A 50 -11.42 -1.04 -20.59
N ALA A 51 -12.71 -1.28 -20.39
CA ALA A 51 -13.29 -2.57 -20.73
C ALA A 51 -13.40 -2.78 -22.24
N THR A 52 -13.68 -1.70 -22.99
CA THR A 52 -13.86 -1.69 -24.45
C THR A 52 -13.10 -0.52 -25.11
N GLU A 53 -13.03 -0.53 -26.44
CA GLU A 53 -12.47 0.60 -27.21
C GLU A 53 -13.28 1.89 -27.04
N ASP A 54 -14.60 1.78 -26.87
CA ASP A 54 -15.46 2.96 -26.67
C ASP A 54 -15.27 3.54 -25.26
N ASP A 55 -15.07 2.69 -24.25
CA ASP A 55 -14.64 3.14 -22.92
C ASP A 55 -13.28 3.84 -22.99
N GLN A 56 -12.34 3.31 -23.78
CA GLN A 56 -11.02 3.91 -23.96
C GLN A 56 -11.14 5.31 -24.60
N LYS A 57 -11.92 5.46 -25.68
CA LYS A 57 -12.19 6.76 -26.31
C LYS A 57 -12.87 7.72 -25.34
N ALA A 58 -13.77 7.23 -24.49
CA ALA A 58 -14.43 8.05 -23.48
C ALA A 58 -13.45 8.56 -22.42
N ILE A 59 -12.48 7.75 -21.99
CA ILE A 59 -11.39 8.19 -21.09
C ILE A 59 -10.51 9.23 -21.79
N GLU A 60 -10.10 8.98 -23.03
CA GLU A 60 -9.25 9.90 -23.80
C GLU A 60 -9.93 11.25 -24.05
N ALA A 61 -11.25 11.26 -24.23
CA ALA A 61 -12.03 12.49 -24.39
C ALA A 61 -12.06 13.37 -23.12
N LEU A 62 -11.71 12.83 -21.94
CA LEU A 62 -11.59 13.59 -20.70
C LEU A 62 -10.22 14.27 -20.53
N LEU A 63 -9.22 13.88 -21.31
CA LEU A 63 -7.88 14.46 -21.20
C LEU A 63 -7.85 15.88 -21.81
N PRO A 64 -7.21 16.84 -21.13
CA PRO A 64 -7.05 18.19 -21.68
C PRO A 64 -6.25 18.15 -22.97
N LYS A 65 -6.64 19.00 -23.93
CA LYS A 65 -5.90 19.19 -25.18
C LYS A 65 -4.73 20.15 -24.93
N PRO A 66 -3.62 20.04 -25.66
CA PRO A 66 -2.55 21.04 -25.61
C PRO A 66 -3.09 22.45 -25.87
N HIS A 67 -2.55 23.45 -25.16
CA HIS A 67 -3.01 24.82 -25.30
C HIS A 67 -2.61 25.39 -26.67
N PRO A 68 -3.49 26.18 -27.33
CA PRO A 68 -3.17 26.80 -28.62
C PRO A 68 -1.95 27.74 -28.58
N ASP A 69 -1.64 28.29 -27.40
CA ASP A 69 -0.53 29.22 -27.18
C ASP A 69 0.80 28.53 -26.80
N GLY A 70 0.81 27.19 -26.75
CA GLY A 70 1.99 26.39 -26.39
C GLY A 70 2.34 26.39 -24.90
N THR A 71 1.50 26.97 -24.04
CA THR A 71 1.70 26.87 -22.58
C THR A 71 1.45 25.43 -22.09
N PRO A 72 2.15 24.96 -21.05
CA PRO A 72 1.96 23.59 -20.55
C PRO A 72 0.57 23.39 -19.93
N ILE A 73 0.01 22.20 -20.12
CA ILE A 73 -1.18 21.73 -19.38
C ILE A 73 -0.88 21.79 -17.89
N GLN A 74 -1.74 22.47 -17.14
CA GLN A 74 -1.62 22.60 -15.70
C GLN A 74 -2.26 21.40 -14.97
N PRO A 75 -1.77 21.02 -13.77
CA PRO A 75 -2.32 19.89 -13.02
C PRO A 75 -3.83 19.98 -12.75
N GLU A 76 -4.37 21.19 -12.58
CA GLU A 76 -5.79 21.44 -12.30
C GLU A 76 -6.70 21.13 -13.49
N GLU A 77 -6.14 21.05 -14.70
CA GLU A 77 -6.86 20.74 -15.93
C GLU A 77 -7.02 19.23 -16.15
N LEU A 78 -6.26 18.43 -15.40
CA LEU A 78 -6.37 16.97 -15.47
C LEU A 78 -7.68 16.50 -14.85
N PRO A 79 -8.34 15.47 -15.45
CA PRO A 79 -9.58 14.95 -14.93
C PRO A 79 -9.38 14.41 -13.51
N GLN A 80 -10.21 14.89 -12.59
CA GLN A 80 -10.17 14.50 -11.18
C GLN A 80 -10.84 13.13 -10.92
N GLY A 81 -11.31 12.45 -11.96
CA GLY A 81 -12.13 11.26 -11.82
C GLY A 81 -12.68 10.71 -13.14
N LEU A 82 -13.41 9.60 -13.05
CA LEU A 82 -14.09 8.97 -14.18
C LEU A 82 -15.60 8.85 -13.91
N PRO A 83 -16.48 9.19 -14.87
CA PRO A 83 -17.92 8.99 -14.71
C PRO A 83 -18.32 7.50 -14.73
N ALA A 84 -19.44 7.18 -14.08
CA ALA A 84 -19.97 5.81 -14.02
C ALA A 84 -20.42 5.23 -15.38
N SER A 85 -20.50 6.06 -16.42
CA SER A 85 -20.73 5.60 -17.80
C SER A 85 -19.56 4.80 -18.36
N ILE A 86 -18.35 4.96 -17.81
CA ILE A 86 -17.15 4.22 -18.23
C ILE A 86 -17.09 2.88 -17.51
N ARG A 87 -16.86 1.82 -18.27
CA ARG A 87 -16.62 0.47 -17.76
C ARG A 87 -15.13 0.16 -17.73
N LEU A 88 -14.70 -0.43 -16.63
CA LEU A 88 -13.31 -0.79 -16.37
C LEU A 88 -13.21 -2.27 -16.02
N LYS A 89 -12.17 -2.95 -16.50
CA LYS A 89 -11.84 -4.31 -16.09
C LYS A 89 -10.54 -4.30 -15.29
N LEU A 90 -10.47 -5.14 -14.27
CA LEU A 90 -9.24 -5.32 -13.51
C LEU A 90 -8.31 -6.26 -14.27
N GLU A 91 -7.05 -5.87 -14.43
CA GLU A 91 -5.97 -6.72 -14.87
C GLU A 91 -4.95 -6.89 -13.74
N ILE A 92 -4.64 -8.14 -13.39
CA ILE A 92 -3.49 -8.44 -12.55
C ILE A 92 -2.29 -8.54 -13.47
N ARG A 93 -1.33 -7.63 -13.27
CA ARG A 93 -0.12 -7.57 -14.08
C ARG A 93 1.10 -7.92 -13.23
N VAL A 94 2.00 -8.71 -13.80
CA VAL A 94 3.28 -9.05 -13.19
C VAL A 94 4.38 -8.52 -14.10
N ASN A 95 5.21 -7.62 -13.58
CA ASN A 95 6.18 -6.85 -14.36
C ASN A 95 5.59 -6.17 -15.60
N GLY A 96 4.33 -5.74 -15.52
CA GLY A 96 3.60 -5.10 -16.62
C GLY A 96 2.88 -6.05 -17.57
N GLU A 97 3.13 -7.36 -17.49
CA GLU A 97 2.43 -8.36 -18.32
C GLU A 97 1.14 -8.83 -17.65
N THR A 98 0.02 -8.77 -18.37
CA THR A 98 -1.29 -9.21 -17.89
C THR A 98 -1.32 -10.73 -17.68
N GLN A 99 -1.56 -11.16 -16.45
CA GLN A 99 -1.65 -12.56 -16.04
C GLN A 99 -3.10 -13.02 -15.82
N ALA A 100 -3.98 -12.10 -15.43
CA ALA A 100 -5.41 -12.36 -15.26
C ALA A 100 -6.23 -11.11 -15.55
N THR A 101 -7.43 -11.29 -16.09
CA THR A 101 -8.36 -10.21 -16.42
C THR A 101 -9.74 -10.52 -15.85
N GLY A 102 -10.30 -9.58 -15.10
CA GLY A 102 -11.61 -9.70 -14.47
C GLY A 102 -12.74 -9.19 -15.37
N PRO A 103 -14.00 -9.24 -14.88
CA PRO A 103 -15.13 -8.71 -15.63
C PRO A 103 -15.08 -7.19 -15.72
N ALA A 104 -15.81 -6.66 -16.70
CA ALA A 104 -16.07 -5.23 -16.75
C ALA A 104 -16.99 -4.81 -15.59
N LEU A 105 -16.58 -3.81 -14.83
CA LEU A 105 -17.33 -3.14 -13.76
C LEU A 105 -17.52 -1.67 -14.10
N THR A 106 -18.51 -1.01 -13.50
CA THR A 106 -18.69 0.43 -13.63
C THR A 106 -17.61 1.16 -12.82
N ALA A 107 -17.05 2.24 -13.37
CA ALA A 107 -16.13 3.10 -12.62
C ALA A 107 -16.75 3.55 -11.28
N GLY A 108 -16.03 3.37 -10.18
CA GLY A 108 -16.51 3.62 -8.82
C GLY A 108 -17.32 2.49 -8.18
N SER A 109 -17.52 1.35 -8.86
CA SER A 109 -17.99 0.13 -8.17
C SER A 109 -16.96 -0.32 -7.13
N GLU A 110 -17.43 -0.97 -6.06
CA GLU A 110 -16.62 -1.35 -4.90
C GLU A 110 -16.51 -2.89 -4.76
N PRO A 111 -15.76 -3.58 -5.64
CA PRO A 111 -15.55 -5.02 -5.52
C PRO A 111 -14.68 -5.36 -4.30
N LEU A 112 -14.78 -6.60 -3.84
CA LEU A 112 -13.95 -7.13 -2.77
C LEU A 112 -12.74 -7.85 -3.35
N GLY A 113 -11.54 -7.40 -3.02
CA GLY A 113 -10.30 -8.13 -3.25
C GLY A 113 -10.04 -9.11 -2.11
N ALA A 114 -9.43 -10.26 -2.40
CA ALA A 114 -8.99 -11.19 -1.36
C ALA A 114 -7.62 -11.76 -1.72
N GLY A 115 -6.61 -11.46 -0.91
CA GLY A 115 -5.26 -11.99 -1.04
C GLY A 115 -5.02 -13.10 -0.02
N ALA A 116 -4.27 -14.13 -0.42
CA ALA A 116 -3.97 -15.24 0.44
C ALA A 116 -2.60 -15.85 0.16
N PHE A 117 -1.94 -16.32 1.22
CA PHE A 117 -0.86 -17.29 1.11
C PHE A 117 -1.38 -18.66 1.56
N THR A 118 -0.82 -19.74 1.00
CA THR A 118 -0.96 -21.07 1.61
C THR A 118 -0.46 -21.05 3.06
N ASN A 119 -1.15 -21.75 3.97
CA ASN A 119 -0.75 -21.82 5.38
C ASN A 119 0.63 -22.46 5.58
N ALA A 120 1.36 -22.03 6.61
CA ALA A 120 2.70 -22.55 6.93
C ALA A 120 2.72 -24.03 7.36
N PHE A 121 1.61 -24.51 7.94
CA PHE A 121 1.50 -25.86 8.51
C PHE A 121 0.63 -26.80 7.68
N ASP A 122 -0.14 -26.27 6.74
CA ASP A 122 -1.00 -27.02 5.84
C ASP A 122 -1.11 -26.29 4.50
N LEU A 123 -0.36 -26.77 3.50
CA LEU A 123 -0.29 -26.15 2.18
C LEU A 123 -1.58 -26.30 1.37
N THR A 124 -2.57 -27.05 1.85
CA THR A 124 -3.88 -27.21 1.19
C THR A 124 -4.88 -26.13 1.60
N THR A 125 -4.58 -25.38 2.66
CA THR A 125 -5.44 -24.31 3.17
C THR A 125 -4.83 -22.94 2.93
N TRP A 126 -5.69 -21.93 2.92
CA TRP A 126 -5.34 -20.56 2.60
C TRP A 126 -5.51 -19.65 3.82
N ASP A 127 -4.52 -18.81 4.04
CA ASP A 127 -4.54 -17.72 5.01
C ASP A 127 -4.92 -16.45 4.27
N GLU A 128 -6.22 -16.18 4.21
CA GLU A 128 -6.81 -15.14 3.37
C GLU A 128 -7.26 -13.91 4.17
N THR A 129 -7.04 -12.75 3.57
CA THR A 129 -7.53 -11.46 4.05
C THR A 129 -8.19 -10.71 2.91
N THR A 130 -9.18 -9.88 3.23
CA THR A 130 -10.01 -9.16 2.26
C THR A 130 -9.75 -7.67 2.31
N ASP A 131 -9.77 -7.03 1.16
CA ASP A 131 -9.53 -5.60 0.98
C ASP A 131 -10.65 -5.02 0.11
N LEU A 132 -11.20 -3.85 0.46
CA LEU A 132 -12.18 -3.18 -0.39
C LEU A 132 -11.44 -2.44 -1.52
N LEU A 133 -11.76 -2.79 -2.76
CA LEU A 133 -11.20 -2.12 -3.93
C LEU A 133 -12.22 -1.17 -4.54
N VAL A 134 -11.74 -0.21 -5.33
CA VAL A 134 -12.60 0.67 -6.13
C VAL A 134 -12.24 0.52 -7.60
N ALA A 135 -13.24 0.30 -8.46
CA ALA A 135 -13.05 0.23 -9.90
C ALA A 135 -12.51 1.58 -10.43
N GLY A 136 -11.27 1.58 -10.89
CA GLY A 136 -10.50 2.77 -11.29
C GLY A 136 -9.28 3.05 -10.40
N GLN A 137 -9.17 2.42 -9.24
CA GLN A 137 -8.07 2.58 -8.29
C GLN A 137 -6.84 1.78 -8.70
N GLN A 138 -5.86 2.44 -9.30
CA GLN A 138 -4.58 1.80 -9.61
C GLN A 138 -3.88 1.41 -8.31
N SER A 139 -3.43 0.17 -8.20
CA SER A 139 -2.82 -0.35 -6.97
C SER A 139 -1.57 -1.17 -7.25
N ALA A 140 -0.56 -1.05 -6.40
CA ALA A 140 0.53 -2.00 -6.34
C ALA A 140 0.28 -3.02 -5.24
N LEU A 141 0.45 -4.30 -5.56
CA LEU A 141 0.40 -5.40 -4.62
C LEU A 141 1.84 -5.78 -4.24
N GLY A 142 2.26 -5.38 -3.05
CA GLY A 142 3.58 -5.70 -2.53
C GLY A 142 3.57 -7.04 -1.83
N LEU A 143 4.43 -7.96 -2.27
CA LEU A 143 4.66 -9.23 -1.58
C LEU A 143 5.99 -9.20 -0.82
N SER A 144 5.93 -9.56 0.47
CA SER A 144 7.10 -9.82 1.30
C SER A 144 7.12 -11.28 1.69
N VAL A 145 7.88 -12.10 0.97
CA VAL A 145 7.89 -13.56 1.19
C VAL A 145 8.64 -13.91 2.47
N GLN A 146 9.86 -13.38 2.60
CA GLN A 146 10.71 -13.50 3.80
C GLN A 146 11.46 -12.18 4.04
N GLY A 147 10.78 -11.07 3.81
CA GLY A 147 11.39 -9.74 3.73
C GLY A 147 11.66 -9.30 2.29
N VAL A 148 12.19 -8.09 2.16
CA VAL A 148 12.59 -7.48 0.88
C VAL A 148 14.12 -7.50 0.82
N SER A 149 14.68 -8.08 -0.23
CA SER A 149 16.12 -8.18 -0.42
C SER A 149 16.72 -6.85 -0.87
N LYS A 150 18.01 -6.65 -0.57
CA LYS A 150 18.75 -5.48 -1.07
C LYS A 150 18.69 -5.40 -2.61
N THR A 151 18.84 -6.53 -3.30
CA THR A 151 18.75 -6.58 -4.76
C THR A 151 17.39 -6.08 -5.27
N GLN A 152 16.28 -6.45 -4.62
CA GLN A 152 14.94 -5.97 -5.00
C GLN A 152 14.83 -4.45 -4.86
N LEU A 153 15.39 -3.88 -3.79
CA LEU A 153 15.43 -2.42 -3.58
C LEU A 153 16.34 -1.72 -4.59
N ASP A 154 17.52 -2.28 -4.87
CA ASP A 154 18.45 -1.73 -5.85
C ASP A 154 17.83 -1.74 -7.26
N THR A 155 17.20 -2.85 -7.68
CA THR A 155 16.49 -2.95 -8.97
C THR A 155 15.33 -1.96 -9.07
N LEU A 156 14.58 -1.76 -7.99
CA LEU A 156 13.52 -0.76 -7.95
C LEU A 156 14.09 0.67 -8.05
N LYS A 157 15.14 0.96 -7.30
CA LYS A 157 15.82 2.26 -7.32
C LYS A 157 16.32 2.58 -8.73
N THR A 158 17.01 1.64 -9.38
CA THR A 158 17.48 1.82 -10.77
C THR A 158 16.33 2.14 -11.72
N ARG A 159 15.21 1.41 -11.65
CA ARG A 159 14.02 1.70 -12.49
C ARG A 159 13.43 3.09 -12.24
N LEU A 160 13.39 3.53 -10.98
CA LEU A 160 12.93 4.88 -10.64
C LEU A 160 13.90 5.95 -11.16
N GLU A 161 15.21 5.74 -11.05
CA GLU A 161 16.24 6.64 -11.59
C GLU A 161 16.17 6.74 -13.12
N GLU A 162 15.98 5.61 -13.81
CA GLU A 162 15.78 5.57 -15.26
C GLU A 162 14.50 6.30 -15.68
N THR A 163 13.40 6.08 -14.96
CA THR A 163 12.12 6.76 -15.21
C THR A 163 12.24 8.26 -14.99
N LYS A 164 12.89 8.67 -13.89
CA LYS A 164 13.19 10.07 -13.60
C LYS A 164 14.01 10.71 -14.71
N ALA A 165 15.10 10.08 -15.12
CA ALA A 165 15.97 10.61 -16.18
C ALA A 165 15.22 10.78 -17.51
N LYS A 166 14.36 9.83 -17.88
CA LYS A 166 13.50 9.96 -19.08
C LYS A 166 12.51 11.11 -18.97
N LEU A 167 11.89 11.31 -17.81
CA LEU A 167 10.96 12.42 -17.58
C LEU A 167 11.68 13.78 -17.62
N GLU A 168 12.84 13.91 -17.00
CA GLU A 168 13.67 15.13 -17.04
C GLU A 168 14.12 15.44 -18.48
N ALA A 169 14.55 14.42 -19.23
CA ALA A 169 14.88 14.57 -20.65
C ALA A 169 13.68 15.02 -21.49
N ALA A 170 12.49 14.47 -21.24
CA ALA A 170 11.28 14.87 -21.93
C ALA A 170 10.84 16.30 -21.58
N GLN A 171 11.01 16.72 -20.32
CA GLN A 171 10.72 18.10 -19.90
C GLN A 171 11.65 19.11 -20.57
N ALA A 172 12.94 18.80 -20.67
CA ALA A 172 13.95 19.67 -21.28
C ALA A 172 13.89 19.70 -22.83
N ALA A 173 13.26 18.71 -23.46
CA ALA A 173 13.20 18.62 -24.92
C ALA A 173 12.12 19.52 -25.55
N PRO A 174 12.33 19.99 -26.79
CA PRO A 174 11.29 20.63 -27.60
C PRO A 174 10.06 19.73 -27.76
N GLU A 175 8.87 20.33 -27.81
CA GLU A 175 7.58 19.61 -27.76
C GLU A 175 7.47 18.50 -28.81
N ASN A 176 7.96 18.74 -30.02
CA ASN A 176 7.95 17.78 -31.14
C ASN A 176 8.83 16.53 -30.91
N GLN A 177 9.75 16.54 -29.93
CA GLN A 177 10.62 15.41 -29.60
C GLN A 177 10.15 14.66 -28.34
N ARG A 178 9.27 15.26 -27.54
CA ARG A 178 8.80 14.69 -26.26
C ARG A 178 8.12 13.33 -26.44
N ALA A 179 7.26 13.22 -27.45
CA ALA A 179 6.55 11.97 -27.75
C ALA A 179 7.50 10.81 -28.07
N GLN A 180 8.64 11.10 -28.71
CA GLN A 180 9.66 10.10 -29.03
C GLN A 180 10.48 9.71 -27.80
N ILE A 181 10.83 10.68 -26.93
CA ILE A 181 11.56 10.41 -25.68
C ILE A 181 10.72 9.60 -24.70
N LEU A 182 9.42 9.90 -24.63
CA LEU A 182 8.45 9.20 -23.78
C LEU A 182 7.96 7.89 -24.40
N GLN A 183 8.43 7.52 -25.60
CA GLN A 183 8.02 6.29 -26.27
C GLN A 183 8.34 5.07 -25.39
N GLY A 184 7.32 4.23 -25.17
CA GLY A 184 7.41 3.06 -24.30
C GLY A 184 7.26 3.35 -22.81
N LEU A 185 7.25 4.63 -22.38
CA LEU A 185 6.84 4.99 -21.02
C LEU A 185 5.31 4.94 -20.97
N THR A 186 4.78 4.05 -20.14
CA THR A 186 3.33 3.93 -19.91
C THR A 186 2.99 4.41 -18.51
N ALA A 187 1.71 4.71 -18.25
CA ALA A 187 1.25 5.02 -16.90
C ALA A 187 1.62 3.92 -15.88
N GLU A 188 1.68 2.66 -16.33
CA GLU A 188 2.11 1.51 -15.51
C GLU A 188 3.60 1.54 -15.15
N HIS A 189 4.45 2.15 -15.98
CA HIS A 189 5.85 2.38 -15.63
C HIS A 189 5.96 3.47 -14.56
N LEU A 190 5.20 4.55 -14.68
CA LEU A 190 5.28 5.66 -13.73
C LEU A 190 4.53 5.37 -12.42
N THR A 191 3.22 5.25 -12.50
CA THR A 191 2.35 5.03 -11.33
C THR A 191 2.61 3.67 -10.72
N GLY A 192 2.73 2.61 -11.53
CA GLY A 192 2.98 1.26 -11.04
C GLY A 192 4.31 1.14 -10.28
N ASP A 193 5.41 1.69 -10.80
CA ASP A 193 6.71 1.64 -10.10
C ASP A 193 6.72 2.52 -8.85
N MET A 194 6.12 3.70 -8.90
CA MET A 194 5.99 4.58 -7.72
C MET A 194 5.16 3.92 -6.61
N LEU A 195 4.03 3.30 -6.96
CA LEU A 195 3.20 2.60 -5.97
C LEU A 195 3.93 1.38 -5.40
N THR A 196 4.61 0.61 -6.26
CA THR A 196 5.44 -0.53 -5.85
C THR A 196 6.56 -0.11 -4.90
N ALA A 197 7.15 1.07 -5.15
CA ALA A 197 8.22 1.59 -4.33
C ALA A 197 7.79 1.90 -2.90
N ASN A 198 6.60 2.47 -2.73
CA ASN A 198 6.05 2.77 -1.42
C ASN A 198 5.82 1.47 -0.62
N ILE A 199 5.14 0.49 -1.21
CA ILE A 199 4.81 -0.76 -0.49
C ILE A 199 6.06 -1.60 -0.16
N TRP A 200 7.07 -1.62 -1.04
CA TRP A 200 8.34 -2.29 -0.71
C TRP A 200 9.15 -1.53 0.33
N SER A 201 9.12 -0.20 0.30
CA SER A 201 9.76 0.65 1.31
C SER A 201 9.14 0.43 2.69
N TYR A 202 7.83 0.20 2.76
CA TYR A 202 7.14 -0.22 3.99
C TYR A 202 7.72 -1.54 4.54
N PHE A 203 7.76 -2.59 3.73
CA PHE A 203 8.27 -3.89 4.18
C PHE A 203 9.76 -3.84 4.53
N ALA A 204 10.57 -3.10 3.76
CA ALA A 204 12.00 -2.92 4.01
C ALA A 204 12.25 -2.17 5.33
N ALA A 205 11.53 -1.08 5.58
CA ALA A 205 11.62 -0.31 6.82
C ALA A 205 11.18 -1.14 8.03
N LEU A 206 10.13 -1.95 7.86
CA LEU A 206 9.65 -2.85 8.90
C LEU A 206 10.66 -3.96 9.22
N GLN A 207 11.30 -4.54 8.21
CA GLN A 207 12.33 -5.55 8.39
C GLN A 207 13.59 -4.97 9.05
N GLY A 208 14.08 -3.82 8.57
CA GLY A 208 15.27 -3.16 9.12
C GLY A 208 15.10 -2.79 10.58
N GLN A 209 13.97 -2.20 10.95
CA GLN A 209 13.67 -1.88 12.35
C GLN A 209 13.53 -3.14 13.20
N GLY A 210 12.95 -4.22 12.66
CA GLY A 210 12.83 -5.49 13.37
C GLY A 210 14.17 -6.14 13.69
N PHE A 211 15.13 -6.08 12.78
CA PHE A 211 16.48 -6.59 13.03
C PHE A 211 17.17 -5.85 14.20
N LEU A 212 17.10 -4.52 14.21
CA LEU A 212 17.69 -3.70 15.26
C LEU A 212 16.98 -3.89 16.62
N ALA A 213 15.65 -3.80 16.61
CA ALA A 213 14.84 -3.87 17.82
C ALA A 213 14.89 -5.26 18.47
N SER A 214 14.89 -6.33 17.67
CA SER A 214 14.98 -7.71 18.20
C SER A 214 16.31 -7.98 18.88
N THR A 215 17.40 -7.41 18.36
CA THR A 215 18.73 -7.49 18.98
C THR A 215 18.73 -6.84 20.36
N GLN A 216 18.22 -5.62 20.46
CA GLN A 216 18.15 -4.89 21.73
C GLN A 216 17.20 -5.53 22.74
N ALA A 217 16.06 -6.05 22.29
CA ALA A 217 15.05 -6.65 23.17
C ALA A 217 15.33 -8.13 23.53
N ALA A 218 16.42 -8.71 23.03
CA ALA A 218 16.73 -10.14 23.09
C ALA A 218 15.55 -11.02 22.63
N MET A 219 15.05 -10.71 21.43
CA MET A 219 13.97 -11.39 20.74
C MET A 219 14.47 -12.06 19.46
N PHE A 220 13.85 -13.16 19.06
CA PHE A 220 13.83 -13.59 17.67
C PHE A 220 12.75 -12.81 16.93
N ASP A 221 13.08 -12.31 15.74
CA ASP A 221 12.14 -11.66 14.85
C ASP A 221 12.48 -11.99 13.41
N ARG A 222 11.57 -12.71 12.74
CA ARG A 222 11.73 -13.07 11.33
C ARG A 222 10.46 -12.66 10.57
N PRO A 223 10.59 -11.97 9.43
CA PRO A 223 9.45 -11.72 8.55
C PRO A 223 8.90 -13.05 8.03
N GLY A 224 7.57 -13.18 8.02
CA GLY A 224 6.86 -14.25 7.33
C GLY A 224 6.25 -13.74 6.02
N MET A 225 5.57 -14.64 5.32
CA MET A 225 4.83 -14.29 4.09
C MET A 225 3.75 -13.27 4.41
N SER A 226 3.92 -12.07 3.86
CA SER A 226 3.09 -10.90 4.10
C SER A 226 2.77 -10.25 2.76
N TYR A 227 1.62 -9.60 2.67
CA TYR A 227 1.28 -8.77 1.52
C TYR A 227 0.55 -7.51 1.95
N GLY A 228 0.61 -6.50 1.09
CA GLY A 228 -0.15 -5.28 1.26
C GLY A 228 -0.35 -4.59 -0.07
N LEU A 229 -1.24 -3.61 -0.06
CA LEU A 229 -1.61 -2.81 -1.19
C LEU A 229 -1.19 -1.37 -0.97
N PHE A 230 -0.75 -0.73 -2.04
CA PHE A 230 -0.60 0.72 -2.08
C PHE A 230 -1.36 1.27 -3.26
N HIS A 231 -2.31 2.14 -2.97
CA HIS A 231 -3.31 2.61 -3.90
C HIS A 231 -3.05 4.06 -4.30
N ALA A 232 -3.25 4.37 -5.57
CA ALA A 232 -3.69 5.69 -5.99
C ALA A 232 -5.19 5.79 -5.63
N LEU A 233 -5.48 6.38 -4.48
CA LEU A 233 -6.77 6.33 -3.81
C LEU A 233 -7.87 6.89 -4.72
N ALA A 234 -8.87 6.06 -4.96
CA ALA A 234 -10.04 6.38 -5.73
C ALA A 234 -11.28 6.29 -4.84
N THR A 235 -12.08 7.34 -4.77
CA THR A 235 -13.26 7.44 -3.91
C THR A 235 -14.52 7.45 -4.78
N PRO A 236 -15.44 6.49 -4.61
CA PRO A 236 -16.70 6.48 -5.33
C PRO A 236 -17.51 7.76 -5.06
N SER A 237 -18.02 8.38 -6.11
CA SER A 237 -19.02 9.44 -5.99
C SER A 237 -20.39 8.80 -5.91
N LYS A 238 -21.11 9.00 -4.80
CA LYS A 238 -22.43 8.40 -4.56
C LYS A 238 -23.51 9.48 -4.43
N LEU A 239 -24.51 9.44 -5.31
CA LEU A 239 -25.72 10.23 -5.18
C LEU A 239 -26.62 9.60 -4.10
N TYR A 240 -27.03 10.39 -3.10
CA TYR A 240 -27.77 9.94 -1.92
C TYR A 240 -27.10 8.80 -1.14
N GLY A 241 -25.77 8.66 -1.23
CA GLY A 241 -25.03 7.58 -0.59
C GLY A 241 -25.23 6.18 -1.20
N GLN A 242 -26.06 6.04 -2.24
CA GLN A 242 -26.46 4.73 -2.78
C GLN A 242 -26.09 4.52 -4.25
N PHE A 243 -26.20 5.54 -5.10
CA PHE A 243 -26.01 5.38 -6.55
C PHE A 243 -24.64 5.91 -6.97
N THR A 244 -23.76 5.02 -7.43
CA THR A 244 -22.44 5.40 -7.95
C THR A 244 -22.59 6.20 -9.24
N THR A 245 -22.14 7.46 -9.23
CA THR A 245 -22.10 8.36 -10.39
C THR A 245 -20.72 8.46 -11.02
N GLY A 246 -19.70 7.91 -10.36
CA GLY A 246 -18.33 7.82 -10.86
C GLY A 246 -17.34 7.59 -9.74
N VAL A 247 -16.09 7.92 -9.99
CA VAL A 247 -14.98 7.84 -9.04
C VAL A 247 -14.14 9.11 -9.10
N LYS A 248 -13.56 9.54 -7.98
CA LYS A 248 -12.62 10.66 -7.87
C LYS A 248 -11.26 10.21 -7.35
N PHE A 249 -10.18 10.78 -7.84
CA PHE A 249 -8.83 10.49 -7.37
C PHE A 249 -8.41 11.54 -6.34
N GLN A 250 -8.17 11.13 -5.09
CA GLN A 250 -8.01 12.07 -3.96
C GLN A 250 -6.65 12.01 -3.27
N GLY A 251 -5.82 11.02 -3.60
CA GLY A 251 -4.50 10.90 -2.98
C GLY A 251 -3.96 9.49 -3.11
N VAL A 252 -3.28 9.05 -2.05
CA VAL A 252 -2.71 7.71 -1.96
C VAL A 252 -3.04 7.07 -0.62
N MET A 253 -3.11 5.76 -0.59
CA MET A 253 -3.45 5.00 0.62
C MET A 253 -2.62 3.72 0.67
N MET A 254 -2.04 3.43 1.83
CA MET A 254 -1.44 2.14 2.12
C MET A 254 -2.42 1.30 2.93
N ASP A 255 -2.65 0.08 2.48
CA ASP A 255 -3.46 -0.90 3.19
C ASP A 255 -2.68 -2.21 3.33
N ILE A 256 -2.37 -2.59 4.56
CA ILE A 256 -1.59 -3.78 4.86
C ILE A 256 -2.53 -4.85 5.43
N GLY A 257 -3.26 -5.49 4.53
CA GLY A 257 -4.22 -6.53 4.91
C GLY A 257 -3.58 -7.75 5.58
N HIS A 258 -2.31 -8.08 5.27
CA HIS A 258 -1.68 -9.30 5.73
C HIS A 258 -0.22 -9.11 6.17
N LEU A 259 0.01 -9.13 7.48
CA LEU A 259 1.33 -8.98 8.06
C LEU A 259 1.69 -10.15 8.99
N ARG A 260 2.65 -10.97 8.58
CA ARG A 260 3.12 -12.14 9.35
C ARG A 260 4.55 -11.96 9.83
N HIS A 261 4.77 -12.30 11.09
CA HIS A 261 6.10 -12.35 11.69
C HIS A 261 6.19 -13.53 12.65
N LEU A 262 7.36 -14.17 12.68
CA LEU A 262 7.72 -15.14 13.72
C LEU A 262 8.52 -14.40 14.78
N ARG A 263 7.94 -14.28 15.99
CA ARG A 263 8.52 -13.52 17.09
C ARG A 263 8.50 -14.32 18.38
N TRP A 264 9.64 -14.44 19.04
CA TRP A 264 9.77 -15.15 20.31
C TRP A 264 10.87 -14.55 21.19
N VAL A 265 10.80 -14.75 22.50
CA VAL A 265 11.91 -14.36 23.40
C VAL A 265 13.13 -15.27 23.17
N LYS A 266 14.35 -14.75 23.27
CA LYS A 266 15.56 -15.59 23.20
C LYS A 266 15.80 -16.41 24.47
N ASN A 267 15.27 -15.96 25.60
CA ASN A 267 15.42 -16.61 26.90
C ASN A 267 14.12 -16.45 27.71
N ASP A 268 13.45 -17.57 27.96
CA ASP A 268 12.22 -17.69 28.74
C ASP A 268 12.43 -18.27 30.15
N ASP A 269 13.68 -18.55 30.54
CA ASP A 269 14.03 -19.01 31.89
C ASP A 269 13.61 -17.95 32.93
N PRO A 270 12.73 -18.29 33.89
CA PRO A 270 12.31 -17.37 34.95
C PRO A 270 13.47 -16.85 35.82
N GLN A 271 14.58 -17.59 35.92
CA GLN A 271 15.74 -17.21 36.74
C GLN A 271 16.75 -16.33 35.98
N ALA A 272 16.58 -16.15 34.67
CA ALA A 272 17.49 -15.32 33.88
C ALA A 272 17.41 -13.85 34.32
N ALA A 273 18.56 -13.17 34.41
CA ALA A 273 18.63 -11.77 34.83
C ALA A 273 17.72 -10.84 34.01
N ILE A 274 17.54 -11.10 32.71
CA ILE A 274 16.65 -10.31 31.83
C ILE A 274 15.15 -10.42 32.20
N ASN A 275 14.79 -11.44 32.97
CA ASN A 275 13.43 -11.72 33.43
C ASN A 275 13.21 -11.34 34.90
N SER A 276 14.23 -10.76 35.57
CA SER A 276 14.21 -10.46 37.01
C SER A 276 13.46 -9.18 37.41
N ASN A 277 13.08 -8.33 36.46
CA ASN A 277 12.40 -7.06 36.76
C ASN A 277 10.98 -7.32 37.32
N PRO A 278 10.64 -6.89 38.55
CA PRO A 278 9.34 -7.14 39.19
C PRO A 278 8.14 -6.59 38.39
N ASN A 279 8.34 -5.51 37.63
CA ASN A 279 7.28 -4.93 36.81
C ASN A 279 6.85 -5.86 35.66
N LEU A 280 7.71 -6.81 35.27
CA LEU A 280 7.41 -7.79 34.24
C LEU A 280 6.53 -8.95 34.72
N THR A 281 6.21 -9.05 36.01
CA THR A 281 5.36 -10.12 36.56
C THR A 281 4.13 -9.60 37.31
N ALA A 282 3.98 -8.28 37.43
CA ALA A 282 2.91 -7.62 38.20
C ALA A 282 1.47 -7.98 37.76
N ASN A 283 1.27 -8.46 36.54
CA ASN A 283 -0.03 -8.85 36.00
C ASN A 283 -0.31 -10.37 36.07
N GLY A 284 0.49 -11.13 36.82
CA GLY A 284 0.34 -12.58 36.97
C GLY A 284 0.82 -13.41 35.77
N LYS A 285 1.43 -12.78 34.75
CA LYS A 285 2.05 -13.48 33.61
C LYS A 285 3.56 -13.59 33.78
N THR A 286 4.19 -14.52 33.06
CA THR A 286 5.65 -14.65 33.07
C THR A 286 6.32 -13.41 32.48
N ALA A 287 7.54 -13.11 32.94
CA ALA A 287 8.32 -12.00 32.41
C ALA A 287 8.57 -12.15 30.90
N ALA A 288 8.83 -13.37 30.43
CA ALA A 288 8.96 -13.73 29.03
C ALA A 288 7.71 -13.35 28.21
N HIS A 289 6.51 -13.70 28.71
CA HIS A 289 5.25 -13.36 28.07
C HIS A 289 5.08 -11.84 27.96
N ASN A 290 5.33 -11.10 29.05
CA ASN A 290 5.17 -9.65 29.05
C ASN A 290 6.19 -8.94 28.15
N ARG A 291 7.43 -9.44 28.08
CA ARG A 291 8.43 -8.97 27.11
C ARG A 291 7.98 -9.22 25.68
N TRP A 292 7.46 -10.41 25.38
CA TRP A 292 6.91 -10.73 24.06
C TRP A 292 5.73 -9.82 23.69
N VAL A 293 4.79 -9.59 24.61
CA VAL A 293 3.66 -8.67 24.39
C VAL A 293 4.15 -7.24 24.16
N ALA A 294 5.04 -6.73 25.01
CA ALA A 294 5.57 -5.37 24.88
C ALA A 294 6.30 -5.17 23.54
N TYR A 295 7.11 -6.15 23.15
CA TYR A 295 7.81 -6.12 21.88
C TYR A 295 6.84 -6.13 20.69
N ASN A 296 5.82 -7.00 20.70
CA ASN A 296 4.82 -7.04 19.63
C ASN A 296 3.97 -5.77 19.56
N ARG A 297 3.62 -5.16 20.70
CA ARG A 297 2.94 -3.86 20.74
C ARG A 297 3.78 -2.77 20.09
N MET A 298 5.05 -2.67 20.46
CA MET A 298 5.98 -1.71 19.85
C MET A 298 6.10 -1.95 18.34
N ARG A 299 6.25 -3.20 17.90
CA ARG A 299 6.32 -3.54 16.47
C ARG A 299 5.04 -3.22 15.71
N GLY A 300 3.87 -3.44 16.31
CA GLY A 300 2.57 -3.09 15.71
C GLY A 300 2.38 -1.58 15.60
N GLN A 301 2.75 -0.82 16.63
CA GLN A 301 2.75 0.65 16.58
C GLN A 301 3.66 1.18 15.47
N TYR A 302 4.85 0.61 15.34
CA TYR A 302 5.79 1.00 14.28
C TYR A 302 5.26 0.65 12.89
N ALA A 303 4.68 -0.55 12.71
CA ALA A 303 4.05 -0.96 11.46
C ALA A 303 2.94 0.03 11.05
N SER A 304 1.99 0.31 11.95
CA SER A 304 0.92 1.28 11.66
C SER A 304 1.48 2.68 11.35
N ALA A 305 2.48 3.15 12.09
CA ALA A 305 3.08 4.46 11.82
C ALA A 305 3.71 4.56 10.42
N LEU A 306 4.22 3.46 9.86
CA LEU A 306 4.78 3.43 8.51
C LEU A 306 3.72 3.56 7.41
N GLU A 307 2.47 3.13 7.64
CA GLU A 307 1.39 3.23 6.65
C GLU A 307 1.09 4.68 6.25
N GLY A 308 1.23 5.62 7.19
CA GLY A 308 1.22 7.05 6.91
C GLY A 308 2.62 7.62 6.63
N GLY A 309 3.62 7.20 7.40
CA GLY A 309 4.96 7.79 7.34
C GLY A 309 5.72 7.54 6.04
N ILE A 310 5.49 6.42 5.35
CA ILE A 310 6.13 6.15 4.05
C ILE A 310 5.54 7.05 2.95
N PRO A 311 4.20 7.12 2.76
CA PRO A 311 3.62 8.05 1.80
C PRO A 311 3.98 9.51 2.06
N GLU A 312 4.01 9.92 3.34
CA GLU A 312 4.39 11.29 3.71
C GLU A 312 5.80 11.64 3.20
N ARG A 313 6.76 10.74 3.37
CA ARG A 313 8.14 10.96 2.91
C ARG A 313 8.28 10.95 1.40
N MET A 314 7.40 10.23 0.69
CA MET A 314 7.50 10.06 -0.74
C MET A 314 6.78 11.17 -1.52
N PHE A 315 5.61 11.61 -1.04
CA PHE A 315 4.72 12.50 -1.79
C PHE A 315 4.74 13.96 -1.30
N ILE A 316 5.30 14.24 -0.12
CA ILE A 316 5.34 15.62 0.41
C ILE A 316 6.68 16.26 0.12
N ASP A 317 6.65 17.29 -0.73
CA ASP A 317 7.78 18.16 -0.96
C ASP A 317 7.95 19.14 0.21
N ARG A 318 8.87 18.80 1.11
CA ARG A 318 9.21 19.61 2.29
C ARG A 318 9.85 20.95 1.95
N THR A 319 10.25 21.20 0.71
CA THR A 319 10.75 22.52 0.30
C THR A 319 9.63 23.55 0.15
N GLN A 320 8.39 23.08 -0.04
CA GLN A 320 7.22 23.92 -0.31
C GLN A 320 6.31 24.09 0.91
N CYS A 321 6.68 23.56 2.06
CA CYS A 321 5.87 23.62 3.26
C CYS A 321 6.70 23.73 4.54
N ARG A 322 6.04 24.17 5.61
CA ARG A 322 6.59 24.29 6.95
C ARG A 322 6.57 22.95 7.67
N TYR A 323 7.69 22.57 8.28
CA TYR A 323 7.78 21.38 9.13
C TYR A 323 8.74 21.58 10.31
N VAL A 324 8.61 20.72 11.32
CA VAL A 324 9.56 20.64 12.43
C VAL A 324 10.57 19.55 12.11
N ASP A 325 11.83 19.93 11.97
CA ASP A 325 12.92 18.99 11.86
C ASP A 325 13.27 18.47 13.26
N THR A 326 13.03 17.19 13.48
CA THR A 326 13.32 16.49 14.75
C THR A 326 14.70 15.83 14.74
N SER A 327 15.47 15.93 13.66
CA SER A 327 16.84 15.42 13.60
C SER A 327 17.84 16.35 14.30
N THR A 328 17.46 17.61 14.51
CA THR A 328 18.22 18.60 15.26
C THR A 328 17.82 18.62 16.73
N THR A 329 18.75 19.02 17.61
CA THR A 329 18.48 19.19 19.05
C THR A 329 18.94 20.59 19.48
N PRO A 330 18.03 21.51 19.86
CA PRO A 330 16.57 21.34 19.92
C PRO A 330 15.94 21.20 18.50
N PRO A 331 14.74 20.62 18.39
CA PRO A 331 14.03 20.56 17.12
C PRO A 331 13.83 21.96 16.52
N THR A 332 14.04 22.07 15.21
CA THR A 332 14.02 23.37 14.51
C THR A 332 12.85 23.47 13.53
N VAL A 333 12.18 24.62 13.49
CA VAL A 333 11.16 24.89 12.46
C VAL A 333 11.85 25.27 11.16
N VAL A 334 11.54 24.54 10.09
CA VAL A 334 12.01 24.82 8.73
C VAL A 334 10.88 25.46 7.95
N ASN A 335 11.21 26.43 7.08
CA ASN A 335 10.27 27.19 6.25
C ASN A 335 9.11 27.85 7.04
N PRO A 336 9.40 28.69 8.06
CA PRO A 336 8.37 29.19 8.98
C PRO A 336 7.27 30.04 8.31
N ASN A 337 7.53 30.59 7.12
CA ASN A 337 6.60 31.45 6.38
C ASN A 337 5.71 30.69 5.39
N LEU A 338 5.90 29.38 5.23
CA LEU A 338 5.10 28.54 4.35
C LEU A 338 3.92 27.89 5.11
N PRO A 339 2.87 27.44 4.42
CA PRO A 339 1.81 26.64 5.04
C PRO A 339 2.39 25.35 5.62
N ASP A 340 1.76 24.84 6.69
CA ASP A 340 2.15 23.57 7.30
C ASP A 340 2.11 22.44 6.27
N CYS A 341 3.12 21.56 6.31
CA CYS A 341 3.13 20.37 5.46
C CYS A 341 1.87 19.53 5.74
N PRO A 342 1.24 18.99 4.67
CA PRO A 342 0.23 17.95 4.85
C PRO A 342 0.79 16.81 5.71
N LYS A 343 -0.09 16.10 6.42
CA LYS A 343 0.31 14.97 7.25
C LYS A 343 -0.47 13.74 6.82
N ALA A 344 0.24 12.64 6.66
CA ALA A 344 -0.43 11.38 6.41
C ALA A 344 -1.04 10.85 7.72
N ILE A 345 -2.17 10.15 7.60
CA ILE A 345 -2.87 9.58 8.74
C ILE A 345 -2.65 8.08 8.76
N SER A 346 -2.36 7.55 9.94
CA SER A 346 -2.33 6.13 10.27
C SER A 346 -3.12 5.93 11.56
N ALA A 347 -3.45 4.68 11.91
CA ALA A 347 -4.07 4.42 13.21
C ALA A 347 -3.19 4.91 14.37
N ALA A 348 -1.87 4.72 14.29
CA ALA A 348 -0.93 5.23 15.29
C ALA A 348 -0.96 6.76 15.41
N SER A 349 -0.95 7.51 14.29
CA SER A 349 -1.02 8.97 14.35
C SER A 349 -2.40 9.48 14.78
N ALA A 350 -3.48 8.81 14.39
CA ALA A 350 -4.83 9.14 14.85
C ALA A 350 -4.98 8.95 16.38
N ILE A 351 -4.45 7.85 16.93
CA ILE A 351 -4.42 7.62 18.39
C ILE A 351 -3.60 8.71 19.09
N ALA A 352 -2.44 9.07 18.56
CA ALA A 352 -1.61 10.13 19.15
C ALA A 352 -2.33 11.49 19.15
N ILE A 353 -3.04 11.84 18.06
CA ILE A 353 -3.87 13.05 17.98
C ILE A 353 -4.98 12.99 19.03
N ALA A 354 -5.70 11.86 19.13
CA ALA A 354 -6.77 11.68 20.11
C ALA A 354 -6.27 11.78 21.55
N GLN A 355 -5.08 11.23 21.85
CA GLN A 355 -4.44 11.36 23.16
C GLN A 355 -4.07 12.80 23.48
N ALA A 356 -3.48 13.54 22.53
CA ALA A 356 -3.11 14.94 22.71
C ALA A 356 -4.33 15.86 22.91
N GLN A 357 -5.46 15.54 22.27
CA GLN A 357 -6.71 16.29 22.40
C GLN A 357 -7.55 15.89 23.63
N GLY A 358 -7.16 14.84 24.34
CA GLY A 358 -7.99 14.17 25.34
C GLY A 358 -9.11 13.36 24.69
N GLN A 359 -9.34 12.13 25.16
CA GLN A 359 -10.40 11.27 24.62
C GLN A 359 -11.77 11.93 24.84
N LYS A 360 -12.41 12.38 23.76
CA LYS A 360 -13.77 12.95 23.80
C LYS A 360 -14.78 11.81 23.67
N ILE A 361 -15.50 11.52 24.76
CA ILE A 361 -16.61 10.57 24.74
C ILE A 361 -17.85 11.32 24.25
N PHE A 362 -18.27 11.06 23.02
CA PHE A 362 -19.54 11.57 22.50
C PHE A 362 -20.66 10.61 22.90
N THR A 363 -21.55 11.07 23.78
CA THR A 363 -22.77 10.33 24.08
C THR A 363 -23.82 10.72 23.04
N ILE A 364 -24.27 9.76 22.24
CA ILE A 364 -25.43 9.97 21.37
C ILE A 364 -26.67 9.92 22.26
N SER A 365 -27.43 11.01 22.26
CA SER A 365 -28.68 11.21 22.98
C SER A 365 -29.74 11.69 21.99
N ALA A 366 -31.01 11.67 22.39
CA ALA A 366 -32.09 12.20 21.56
C ALA A 366 -31.91 13.70 21.17
N LYS A 367 -31.00 14.45 21.83
CA LYS A 367 -30.72 15.86 21.54
C LYS A 367 -29.66 16.08 20.45
N ASN A 368 -28.92 15.05 20.07
CA ASN A 368 -27.81 15.12 19.12
C ASN A 368 -27.81 13.91 18.16
N ALA A 369 -28.99 13.33 17.94
CA ALA A 369 -29.24 12.23 17.01
C ALA A 369 -29.74 12.71 15.63
N ASP A 370 -29.82 14.03 15.43
CA ASP A 370 -30.25 14.66 14.17
C ASP A 370 -29.06 14.95 13.25
#